data_AF-A0A366DPD6-F1
#
_entry.id   AF-A0A366DPD6-F1
#
_cell.length_a   1.000
_cell.length_b   1.000
_cell.length_c   1.000
_cell.angle_alpha   90.00
_cell.angle_beta   90.00
_cell.angle_gamma   90.00
#
_symmetry.space_group_name_H-M   'P 1'
#
loop_
_entity.id
_entity.type
_entity.pdbx_description
1 polymer ?
#
loop_
_entity_poly.entity_id
_entity_poly.type
_entity_poly.pdbx_seq_one_letter_code
_entity_poly.pdbx_strand_id
1 'polypeptide(L)'
;MAVLRGHTSADTAVVVDDYPNGRFYRVKMRYWVEEATKGQYRGRQRLIHQSTNPRVAGEVERWFKPQRGQYSSWWMYLVQYENGHIDGVGFPVYLDGPSWTRFYNTGIWTHLTESERAGCVFMLDGYPQRSPNSWRDWHTMVDKVRDLGVPTLEEWKVINEGNYVNEDAYTALRRYLEAGGPDIRQENWWK
;
A
#
# COMPACT_ATOMS: atom_id res chain seq x y z
N MET A 1 -3.23 -10.51 -8.93
CA MET A 1 -2.14 -9.59 -8.50
C MET A 1 -0.87 -10.39 -8.24
N ALA A 2 0.32 -9.81 -8.42
CA ALA A 2 1.62 -10.42 -8.09
C ALA A 2 2.60 -9.39 -7.49
N VAL A 3 3.42 -9.81 -6.52
CA VAL A 3 4.47 -8.98 -5.90
C VAL A 3 5.80 -9.23 -6.60
N LEU A 4 6.37 -8.17 -7.17
CA LEU A 4 7.62 -8.19 -7.92
C LEU A 4 8.79 -7.80 -7.00
N ARG A 5 9.77 -8.70 -6.86
CA ARG A 5 10.86 -8.59 -5.86
C ARG A 5 12.21 -8.35 -6.53
N GLY A 6 13.12 -7.69 -5.81
CA GLY A 6 14.49 -7.46 -6.29
C GLY A 6 14.68 -6.28 -7.26
N HIS A 7 13.61 -5.57 -7.62
CA HIS A 7 13.67 -4.40 -8.51
C HIS A 7 13.96 -3.13 -7.70
N THR A 8 15.25 -2.83 -7.50
CA THR A 8 15.71 -1.75 -6.59
C THR A 8 16.48 -0.62 -7.27
N SER A 9 16.75 -0.75 -8.57
CA SER A 9 17.50 0.22 -9.37
C SER A 9 17.01 0.21 -10.81
N ALA A 10 17.52 1.15 -11.61
CA ALA A 10 17.28 1.19 -13.05
C ALA A 10 17.74 -0.10 -13.77
N ASP A 11 18.81 -0.73 -13.29
CA ASP A 11 19.42 -1.92 -13.88
C ASP A 11 18.64 -3.20 -13.54
N THR A 12 17.95 -3.19 -12.39
CA THR A 12 17.12 -4.31 -11.93
C THR A 12 15.63 -4.04 -12.15
N ALA A 13 15.26 -2.95 -12.82
CA ALA A 13 13.87 -2.55 -12.99
C ALA A 13 13.06 -3.58 -13.76
N VAL A 14 11.78 -3.74 -13.41
CA VAL A 14 10.83 -4.45 -14.27
C VAL A 14 10.51 -3.55 -15.47
N VAL A 15 10.52 -4.13 -16.67
CA VAL A 15 10.26 -3.42 -17.93
C VAL A 15 8.94 -3.89 -18.53
N VAL A 16 8.12 -2.93 -18.95
CA VAL A 16 6.93 -3.14 -19.77
C VAL A 16 7.23 -2.57 -21.14
N ASP A 17 7.38 -3.43 -22.15
CA ASP A 17 7.87 -3.03 -23.47
C ASP A 17 6.84 -2.23 -24.31
N ASP A 18 5.55 -2.38 -24.04
CA ASP A 18 4.49 -1.81 -24.88
C ASP A 18 3.41 -1.10 -24.05
N TYR A 19 3.74 0.09 -23.57
CA TYR A 19 2.87 0.90 -22.73
C TYR A 19 2.20 2.05 -23.51
N PRO A 20 0.87 2.24 -23.38
CA PRO A 20 0.16 3.36 -24.01
C PRO A 20 0.63 4.71 -23.45
N ASN A 21 1.06 5.62 -24.33
CA ASN A 21 1.43 6.98 -23.98
C ASN A 21 0.63 7.98 -24.84
N GLY A 22 -0.44 8.52 -24.25
CA GLY A 22 -1.42 9.30 -25.00
C GLY A 22 -2.11 8.47 -26.08
N ARG A 23 -2.61 9.14 -27.12
CA ARG A 23 -3.40 8.49 -28.18
C ARG A 23 -2.57 7.74 -29.23
N PHE A 24 -1.33 8.16 -29.45
CA PHE A 24 -0.57 7.77 -30.65
C PHE A 24 0.76 7.08 -30.36
N TYR A 25 1.31 7.24 -29.14
CA TYR A 25 2.64 6.72 -28.85
C TYR A 25 2.55 5.46 -27.99
N ARG A 26 3.45 4.53 -28.27
CA ARG A 26 3.76 3.39 -27.42
C ARG A 26 5.20 3.58 -26.94
N VAL A 27 5.43 3.35 -25.65
CA VAL A 27 6.73 3.50 -25.02
C VAL A 27 7.05 2.28 -24.19
N LYS A 28 8.32 2.09 -23.87
CA LYS A 28 8.68 1.20 -22.77
C LYS A 28 8.57 1.97 -21.47
N MET A 29 8.07 1.29 -20.45
CA MET A 29 8.09 1.75 -19.08
C MET A 29 9.01 0.85 -18.27
N ARG A 30 9.73 1.41 -17.31
CA ARG A 30 10.40 0.61 -16.29
C ARG A 30 10.12 1.13 -14.89
N TYR A 31 10.05 0.22 -13.93
CA TYR A 31 9.63 0.48 -12.56
C TYR A 31 10.57 -0.18 -11.56
N TRP A 32 10.85 0.50 -10.46
CA TRP A 32 11.62 -0.06 -9.35
C TRP A 32 11.32 0.67 -8.04
N VAL A 33 11.72 0.08 -6.93
CA VAL A 33 11.62 0.68 -5.60
C VAL A 33 12.98 1.23 -5.19
N GLU A 34 13.04 2.52 -4.87
CA GLU A 34 14.28 3.15 -4.38
C GLU A 34 14.19 3.38 -2.87
N GLU A 35 15.26 3.04 -2.15
CA GLU A 35 15.42 3.37 -0.74
C GLU A 35 16.32 4.59 -0.56
N ALA A 36 15.89 5.51 0.29
CA ALA A 36 16.71 6.66 0.68
C ALA A 36 17.86 6.22 1.60
N THR A 37 19.10 6.44 1.17
CA THR A 37 20.30 6.11 1.95
C THR A 37 20.78 7.25 2.87
N LYS A 38 20.26 8.47 2.70
CA LYS A 38 20.71 9.67 3.43
C LYS A 38 19.59 10.71 3.61
N GLY A 39 19.83 11.65 4.52
CA GLY A 39 18.91 12.77 4.82
C GLY A 39 17.72 12.36 5.68
N GLN A 40 16.74 13.28 5.80
CA GLN A 40 15.57 13.10 6.66
C GLN A 40 14.66 11.90 6.31
N TYR A 41 14.81 11.35 5.10
CA TYR A 41 14.04 10.21 4.62
C TYR A 41 14.81 8.89 4.67
N ARG A 42 15.99 8.85 5.30
CA ARG A 42 16.82 7.64 5.36
C ARG A 42 16.02 6.42 5.83
N GLY A 43 16.12 5.31 5.09
CA GLY A 43 15.41 4.06 5.35
C GLY A 43 13.96 4.03 4.85
N ARG A 44 13.47 5.09 4.20
CA ARG A 44 12.15 5.10 3.55
C ARG A 44 12.27 4.73 2.08
N GLN A 45 11.20 4.15 1.55
CA GLN A 45 11.15 3.68 0.17
C GLN A 45 10.13 4.47 -0.66
N ARG A 46 10.34 4.48 -1.98
CA ARG A 46 9.44 5.10 -2.96
C ARG A 46 9.40 4.31 -4.26
N LEU A 47 8.29 4.43 -4.98
CA LEU A 47 8.22 3.98 -6.37
C LEU A 47 8.96 4.98 -7.28
N ILE A 48 9.76 4.43 -8.19
CA ILE A 48 10.32 5.14 -9.32
C ILE A 48 9.77 4.51 -10.60
N HIS A 49 9.44 5.35 -11.57
CA HIS A 49 9.16 4.89 -12.92
C HIS A 49 9.82 5.80 -13.96
N GLN A 50 10.02 5.25 -15.15
CA GLN A 50 10.69 5.96 -16.24
C GLN A 50 10.14 5.44 -17.56
N SER A 51 9.96 6.34 -18.53
CA SER A 51 9.53 6.01 -19.88
C SER A 51 10.66 6.24 -20.89
N THR A 52 10.61 5.54 -22.01
CA THR A 52 11.42 5.89 -23.19
C THR A 52 10.85 7.13 -23.89
N ASN A 53 11.71 7.84 -24.62
CA ASN A 53 11.31 8.97 -25.45
C ASN A 53 10.76 8.49 -26.79
N PRO A 54 9.45 8.60 -27.06
CA PRO A 54 8.84 8.09 -28.29
C PRO A 54 9.23 8.89 -29.54
N ARG A 55 9.87 10.05 -29.38
CA ARG A 55 10.25 10.95 -30.49
C ARG A 55 11.66 10.67 -31.04
N VAL A 56 12.44 9.84 -30.36
CA VAL A 56 13.76 9.44 -30.86
C VAL A 56 13.54 8.18 -31.72
N ALA A 57 13.31 8.39 -33.01
CA ALA A 57 13.29 7.32 -33.99
C ALA A 57 14.74 6.92 -34.31
N GLY A 58 15.14 5.69 -34.00
CA GLY A 58 16.47 5.15 -34.27
C GLY A 58 16.75 3.84 -33.50
N GLU A 59 17.93 3.26 -33.72
CA GLU A 59 18.37 1.97 -33.12
C GLU A 59 18.66 2.05 -31.61
N VAL A 60 18.83 3.25 -31.06
CA VAL A 60 19.22 3.45 -29.66
C VAL A 60 18.04 3.92 -28.83
N GLU A 61 17.60 3.06 -27.91
CA GLU A 61 16.57 3.36 -26.93
C GLU A 61 17.03 4.45 -25.95
N ARG A 62 16.26 5.53 -25.83
CA ARG A 62 16.57 6.65 -24.91
C ARG A 62 15.51 6.80 -23.83
N TRP A 63 15.90 6.56 -22.58
CA TRP A 63 15.08 6.80 -21.40
C TRP A 63 15.03 8.29 -21.01
N PHE A 64 13.86 8.80 -20.59
CA PHE A 64 13.73 10.13 -19.97
C PHE A 64 14.38 10.17 -18.58
N LYS A 65 14.38 11.32 -17.88
CA LYS A 65 14.78 11.33 -16.47
C LYS A 65 13.79 10.48 -15.63
N PRO A 66 14.26 9.68 -14.64
CA PRO A 66 13.37 8.96 -13.74
C PRO A 66 12.39 9.89 -13.04
N GLN A 67 11.10 9.53 -13.07
CA GLN A 67 10.05 10.19 -12.30
C GLN A 67 10.01 9.54 -10.91
N ARG A 68 10.16 10.38 -9.88
CA ARG A 68 10.40 9.92 -8.52
C ARG A 68 9.19 10.21 -7.66
N GLY A 69 8.58 9.18 -7.08
CA GLY A 69 7.55 9.34 -6.07
C GLY A 69 8.06 10.00 -4.79
N GLN A 70 7.14 10.22 -3.85
CA GLN A 70 7.48 10.67 -2.50
C GLN A 70 7.99 9.50 -1.64
N TYR A 71 8.89 9.79 -0.71
CA TYR A 71 9.29 8.84 0.33
C TYR A 71 8.19 8.77 1.40
N SER A 72 7.18 7.92 1.17
CA SER A 72 5.97 7.83 1.98
C SER A 72 5.86 6.56 2.82
N SER A 73 6.74 5.58 2.61
CA SER A 73 6.57 4.21 3.15
C SER A 73 7.84 3.67 3.80
N TRP A 74 7.69 2.85 4.84
CA TRP A 74 8.81 2.06 5.39
C TRP A 74 9.21 0.97 4.39
N TRP A 75 8.21 0.25 3.89
CA TRP A 75 8.37 -0.72 2.82
C TRP A 75 7.45 -0.37 1.67
N MET A 76 7.97 -0.43 0.46
CA MET A 76 7.20 -0.30 -0.77
C MET A 76 7.30 -1.63 -1.51
N TYR A 77 6.15 -2.22 -1.79
CA TYR A 77 6.06 -3.42 -2.60
C TYR A 77 5.75 -3.02 -4.04
N LEU A 78 6.56 -3.49 -4.98
CA LEU A 78 6.23 -3.36 -6.40
C LEU A 78 5.23 -4.44 -6.77
N VAL A 79 4.12 -4.05 -7.39
CA VAL A 79 2.98 -4.93 -7.63
C VAL A 79 2.57 -4.87 -9.09
N GLN A 80 2.31 -6.03 -9.67
CA GLN A 80 1.65 -6.17 -10.97
C GLN A 80 0.19 -6.57 -10.77
N TYR A 81 -0.71 -5.79 -11.36
CA TYR A 81 -2.14 -6.06 -11.41
C TYR A 81 -2.50 -6.96 -12.59
N GLU A 82 -3.72 -7.50 -12.59
CA GLU A 82 -4.18 -8.45 -13.62
C GLU A 82 -4.24 -7.84 -15.02
N ASN A 83 -4.47 -6.53 -15.13
CA ASN A 83 -4.43 -5.79 -16.39
C ASN A 83 -2.99 -5.50 -16.89
N GLY A 84 -1.96 -6.05 -16.23
CA GLY A 84 -0.56 -5.84 -16.54
C GLY A 84 0.01 -4.51 -16.04
N HIS A 85 -0.80 -3.65 -15.41
CA HIS A 85 -0.32 -2.41 -14.82
C HIS A 85 0.62 -2.70 -13.64
N ILE A 86 1.68 -1.90 -13.51
CA ILE A 86 2.65 -1.99 -12.43
C ILE A 86 2.58 -0.72 -11.59
N ASP A 87 2.47 -0.88 -10.28
CA ASP A 87 2.46 0.22 -9.31
C ASP A 87 3.12 -0.18 -7.99
N GLY A 88 3.25 0.78 -7.07
CA GLY A 88 3.75 0.57 -5.72
C GLY A 88 2.62 0.53 -4.68
N VAL A 89 2.66 -0.47 -3.80
CA VAL A 89 1.83 -0.52 -2.58
C VAL A 89 2.72 -0.26 -1.37
N GLY A 90 2.46 0.84 -0.69
CA GLY A 90 3.26 1.29 0.45
C GLY A 90 2.72 0.79 1.79
N PHE A 91 3.59 0.22 2.62
CA PHE A 91 3.35 0.05 4.04
C PHE A 91 3.67 1.38 4.78
N PRO A 92 2.67 2.00 5.43
CA PRO A 92 2.74 3.40 5.83
C PRO A 92 3.79 3.65 6.91
N VAL A 93 4.42 4.84 6.87
CA VAL A 93 5.38 5.26 7.91
C VAL A 93 4.70 5.54 9.24
N TYR A 94 3.46 6.01 9.22
CA TYR A 94 2.66 6.23 10.43
C TYR A 94 1.51 5.25 10.38
N LEU A 95 1.57 4.26 11.26
CA LEU A 95 0.63 3.15 11.28
C LEU A 95 -0.40 3.35 12.40
N ASP A 96 -1.65 3.37 11.99
CA ASP A 96 -2.83 3.40 12.82
C ASP A 96 -3.83 2.36 12.27
N GLY A 97 -4.92 2.12 13.00
CA GLY A 97 -5.95 1.18 12.56
C GLY A 97 -6.50 1.45 11.15
N PRO A 98 -6.90 2.69 10.83
CA PRO A 98 -7.36 3.04 9.48
C PRO A 98 -6.32 2.81 8.38
N SER A 99 -5.05 3.15 8.59
CA SER A 99 -3.99 2.92 7.58
C SER A 99 -3.65 1.44 7.43
N TRP A 100 -3.70 0.65 8.52
CA TRP A 100 -3.62 -0.81 8.44
C TRP A 100 -4.72 -1.40 7.57
N THR A 101 -5.98 -1.03 7.82
CA THR A 101 -7.11 -1.57 7.04
C THR A 101 -7.03 -1.17 5.57
N ARG A 102 -6.60 0.06 5.25
CA ARG A 102 -6.34 0.46 3.86
C ARG A 102 -5.25 -0.38 3.21
N PHE A 103 -4.13 -0.62 3.91
CA PHE A 103 -3.06 -1.47 3.41
C PHE A 103 -3.56 -2.90 3.14
N TYR A 104 -4.27 -3.51 4.10
CA TYR A 104 -4.84 -4.85 3.94
C TYR A 104 -5.83 -4.91 2.76
N ASN A 105 -6.69 -3.89 2.62
CA ASN A 105 -7.69 -3.79 1.56
C ASN A 105 -7.11 -3.61 0.16
N THR A 106 -5.81 -3.36 0.01
CA THR A 106 -5.14 -3.44 -1.30
C THR A 106 -5.14 -4.86 -1.85
N GLY A 107 -5.36 -5.88 -1.00
CA GLY A 107 -5.29 -7.30 -1.36
C GLY A 107 -3.88 -7.85 -1.40
N ILE A 108 -2.85 -7.01 -1.17
CA ILE A 108 -1.45 -7.47 -1.26
C ILE A 108 -1.09 -8.52 -0.20
N TRP A 109 -1.80 -8.53 0.93
CA TRP A 109 -1.47 -9.38 2.09
C TRP A 109 -1.30 -10.86 1.74
N THR A 110 -2.19 -11.40 0.88
CA THR A 110 -2.16 -12.81 0.45
C THR A 110 -1.04 -13.13 -0.55
N HIS A 111 -0.38 -12.11 -1.10
CA HIS A 111 0.73 -12.23 -2.04
C HIS A 111 2.11 -11.98 -1.37
N LEU A 112 2.11 -11.61 -0.10
CA LEU A 112 3.31 -11.46 0.71
C LEU A 112 3.80 -12.83 1.20
N THR A 113 5.12 -13.00 1.19
CA THR A 113 5.77 -14.12 1.87
C THR A 113 5.58 -14.03 3.38
N GLU A 114 5.81 -15.15 4.09
CA GLU A 114 5.78 -15.16 5.55
C GLU A 114 6.76 -14.13 6.15
N SER A 115 7.97 -13.98 5.58
CA SER A 115 8.95 -13.00 6.06
C SER A 115 8.49 -11.56 5.87
N GLU A 116 7.80 -11.25 4.76
CA GLU A 116 7.26 -9.90 4.51
C GLU A 116 6.08 -9.60 5.45
N ARG A 117 5.19 -10.58 5.66
CA ARG A 117 4.11 -10.47 6.66
C ARG A 117 4.67 -10.28 8.07
N ALA A 118 5.71 -11.03 8.45
CA ALA A 118 6.40 -10.87 9.72
C ALA A 118 6.98 -9.46 9.90
N GLY A 119 7.54 -8.87 8.85
CA GLY A 119 8.01 -7.47 8.87
C GLY A 119 6.89 -6.47 9.12
N CYS A 120 5.73 -6.64 8.46
CA CYS A 120 4.55 -5.82 8.72
C CYS A 120 4.04 -5.98 10.16
N VAL A 121 4.01 -7.21 10.68
CA VAL A 121 3.55 -7.52 12.04
C VAL A 121 4.48 -6.92 13.10
N PHE A 122 5.79 -7.02 12.91
CA PHE A 122 6.77 -6.38 13.79
C PHE A 122 6.49 -4.88 13.97
N MET A 123 6.08 -4.21 12.89
CA MET A 123 5.67 -2.80 12.98
C MET A 123 4.30 -2.63 13.65
N LEU A 124 3.31 -3.45 13.30
CA LEU A 124 1.99 -3.43 13.92
C LEU A 124 2.06 -3.63 15.44
N ASP A 125 2.92 -4.51 15.94
CA ASP A 125 3.08 -4.76 17.38
C ASP A 125 3.76 -3.59 18.11
N GLY A 126 4.63 -2.85 17.40
CA GLY A 126 5.36 -1.71 17.97
C GLY A 126 4.56 -0.41 18.05
N TYR A 127 3.58 -0.18 17.18
CA TYR A 127 2.84 1.09 17.12
C TYR A 127 1.83 1.32 18.26
N PRO A 128 1.11 0.31 18.77
CA PRO A 128 0.30 0.43 19.98
C PRO A 128 1.07 0.98 21.18
N GLN A 129 2.36 0.65 21.31
CA GLN A 129 3.20 1.21 22.38
C GLN A 129 3.51 2.70 22.19
N ARG A 130 3.56 3.17 20.94
CA ARG A 130 3.85 4.57 20.59
C ARG A 130 2.60 5.45 20.61
N SER A 131 1.43 4.86 20.42
CA SER A 131 0.15 5.59 20.34
C SER A 131 -1.00 4.79 21.00
N PRO A 132 -0.89 4.48 22.31
CA PRO A 132 -1.77 3.52 22.97
C PRO A 132 -3.24 3.92 22.97
N ASN A 133 -3.54 5.21 23.08
CA ASN A 133 -4.93 5.70 23.06
C ASN A 133 -5.56 5.52 21.67
N SER A 134 -4.84 5.87 20.60
CA SER A 134 -5.35 5.71 19.22
C SER A 134 -5.66 4.25 18.89
N TRP A 135 -4.82 3.32 19.33
CA TRP A 135 -5.06 1.89 19.14
C TRP A 135 -6.19 1.35 20.03
N ARG A 136 -6.32 1.84 21.28
CA ARG A 136 -7.48 1.51 22.13
C ARG A 136 -8.79 1.96 21.51
N ASP A 137 -8.85 3.19 21.02
CA ASP A 137 -10.05 3.76 20.37
C ASP A 137 -10.39 2.97 19.11
N TRP A 138 -9.38 2.64 18.31
CA TRP A 138 -9.53 1.77 17.14
C TRP A 138 -10.09 0.39 17.50
N HIS A 139 -9.51 -0.30 18.48
CA HIS A 139 -9.98 -1.62 18.90
C HIS A 139 -11.41 -1.57 19.45
N THR A 140 -11.75 -0.52 20.20
CA THR A 140 -13.12 -0.30 20.69
C THR A 140 -14.10 -0.12 19.52
N MET A 141 -13.70 0.59 18.46
CA MET A 141 -14.50 0.71 17.24
C MET A 141 -14.63 -0.63 16.52
N VAL A 142 -13.54 -1.42 16.39
CA VAL A 142 -13.59 -2.76 15.77
C VAL A 142 -14.58 -3.67 16.52
N ASP A 143 -14.52 -3.70 17.84
CA ASP A 143 -15.43 -4.50 18.68
C ASP A 143 -16.89 -4.07 18.46
N LYS A 144 -17.16 -2.76 18.57
CA LYS A 144 -18.50 -2.20 18.34
C LYS A 144 -19.05 -2.56 16.95
N VAL A 145 -18.23 -2.47 15.90
CA VAL A 145 -18.66 -2.79 14.53
C VAL A 145 -18.93 -4.28 14.36
N ARG A 146 -18.13 -5.15 14.98
CA ARG A 146 -18.36 -6.60 14.95
C ARG A 146 -19.63 -7.00 15.69
N ASP A 147 -19.83 -6.46 16.90
CA ASP A 147 -21.02 -6.74 17.72
C ASP A 147 -22.33 -6.32 17.03
N LEU A 148 -22.27 -5.27 16.21
CA LEU A 148 -23.39 -4.76 15.44
C LEU A 148 -23.60 -5.46 14.08
N GLY A 149 -22.80 -6.46 13.74
CA GLY A 149 -22.92 -7.20 12.48
C GLY A 149 -22.43 -6.43 11.26
N VAL A 150 -21.44 -5.55 11.42
CA VAL A 150 -20.81 -4.75 10.35
C VAL A 150 -21.82 -3.89 9.57
N PRO A 151 -22.40 -2.86 10.21
CA PRO A 151 -23.41 -2.02 9.57
C PRO A 151 -22.89 -1.31 8.31
N THR A 152 -23.83 -0.82 7.49
CA THR A 152 -23.50 0.08 6.39
C THR A 152 -23.02 1.44 6.90
N LEU A 153 -22.40 2.24 6.01
CA LEU A 153 -21.96 3.59 6.38
C LEU A 153 -23.14 4.47 6.86
N GLU A 154 -24.30 4.35 6.22
CA GLU A 154 -25.48 5.14 6.58
C GLU A 154 -26.07 4.68 7.91
N GLU A 155 -26.16 3.38 8.17
CA GLU A 155 -26.55 2.86 9.49
C GLU A 155 -25.56 3.29 10.57
N TRP A 156 -24.26 3.25 10.27
CA TRP A 156 -23.22 3.70 11.19
C TRP A 156 -23.33 5.18 11.53
N LYS A 157 -23.66 6.03 10.56
CA LYS A 157 -23.96 7.46 10.79
C LYS A 157 -25.15 7.63 11.73
N VAL A 158 -26.22 6.86 11.54
CA VAL A 158 -27.39 6.89 12.43
C VAL A 158 -27.03 6.42 13.85
N ILE A 159 -26.28 5.33 13.99
CA ILE A 159 -25.81 4.80 15.29
C ILE A 159 -24.96 5.82 16.05
N ASN A 160 -24.23 6.67 15.33
CA ASN A 160 -23.35 7.69 15.91
C ASN A 160 -23.89 9.11 15.70
N GLU A 161 -25.21 9.27 15.57
CA GLU A 161 -25.84 10.58 15.45
C GLU A 161 -25.38 11.51 16.59
N GLY A 162 -25.07 12.77 16.24
CA GLY A 162 -24.50 13.74 17.16
C GLY A 162 -22.98 13.61 17.40
N ASN A 163 -22.32 12.61 16.82
CA ASN A 163 -20.87 12.44 16.86
C ASN A 163 -20.23 12.57 15.47
N TYR A 164 -18.96 12.95 15.43
CA TYR A 164 -18.21 12.96 14.18
C TYR A 164 -17.94 11.53 13.69
N VAL A 165 -18.23 11.28 12.41
CA VAL A 165 -17.93 10.02 11.72
C VAL A 165 -16.88 10.29 10.64
N ASN A 166 -15.72 9.64 10.76
CA ASN A 166 -14.75 9.60 9.67
C ASN A 166 -15.18 8.53 8.65
N GLU A 167 -15.88 8.95 7.60
CA GLU A 167 -16.50 8.06 6.60
C GLU A 167 -15.48 7.17 5.87
N ASP A 168 -14.31 7.73 5.56
CA ASP A 168 -13.24 7.04 4.83
C ASP A 168 -12.56 5.97 5.72
N ALA A 169 -12.27 6.29 6.98
CA ALA A 169 -11.77 5.33 7.95
C ALA A 169 -12.79 4.21 8.23
N TYR A 170 -14.08 4.56 8.35
CA TYR A 170 -15.13 3.57 8.57
C TYR A 170 -15.31 2.67 7.34
N THR A 171 -15.33 3.23 6.13
CA THR A 171 -15.43 2.47 4.89
C THR A 171 -14.26 1.48 4.74
N ALA A 172 -13.05 1.90 5.09
CA ALA A 172 -11.89 1.02 5.11
C ALA A 172 -12.02 -0.11 6.16
N LEU A 173 -12.47 0.20 7.39
CA LEU A 173 -12.73 -0.83 8.41
C LEU A 173 -13.80 -1.82 7.97
N ARG A 174 -14.92 -1.32 7.44
CA ARG A 174 -16.03 -2.15 6.97
C ARG A 174 -15.55 -3.14 5.91
N ARG A 175 -14.87 -2.63 4.87
CA ARG A 175 -14.31 -3.47 3.80
C ARG A 175 -13.31 -4.49 4.34
N TYR A 176 -12.49 -4.11 5.33
CA TYR A 176 -11.57 -5.02 5.99
C TYR A 176 -12.31 -6.18 6.67
N LEU A 177 -13.36 -5.89 7.44
CA LEU A 177 -14.14 -6.90 8.14
C LEU A 177 -14.93 -7.79 7.16
N GLU A 178 -15.57 -7.21 6.14
CA GLU A 178 -16.29 -7.94 5.09
C GLU A 178 -15.37 -8.88 4.30
N ALA A 179 -14.10 -8.51 4.12
CA ALA A 179 -13.08 -9.34 3.48
C ALA A 179 -12.50 -10.43 4.41
N GLY A 180 -13.05 -10.62 5.60
CA GLY A 180 -12.53 -11.58 6.59
C GLY A 180 -11.22 -11.13 7.23
N GLY A 181 -11.01 -9.81 7.33
CA GLY A 181 -9.83 -9.23 7.96
C GLY A 181 -9.65 -9.73 9.41
N PRO A 182 -8.45 -10.24 9.77
CA PRO A 182 -8.21 -10.88 11.05
C PRO A 182 -8.36 -9.91 12.23
N ASP A 183 -8.58 -10.43 13.42
CA ASP A 183 -8.38 -9.61 14.62
C ASP A 183 -6.89 -9.61 14.98
N ILE A 184 -6.22 -8.48 14.78
CA ILE A 184 -4.77 -8.36 14.99
C ILE A 184 -4.34 -8.52 16.46
N ARG A 185 -5.29 -8.62 17.40
CA ARG A 185 -5.04 -8.92 18.82
C ARG A 185 -4.96 -10.42 19.11
N GLN A 186 -5.42 -11.27 18.19
CA GLN A 186 -5.40 -12.73 18.38
C GLN A 186 -4.00 -13.29 18.18
N GLU A 187 -3.65 -14.35 18.92
CA GLU A 187 -2.39 -15.04 18.68
C GLU A 187 -2.35 -15.64 17.26
N ASN A 188 -1.18 -15.56 16.61
CA ASN A 188 -0.93 -16.11 15.28
C ASN A 188 -1.89 -15.62 14.17
N TRP A 189 -2.56 -14.48 14.34
CA TRP A 189 -3.53 -13.93 13.38
C TRP A 189 -2.98 -13.74 11.95
N TRP A 190 -1.66 -13.61 11.81
CA TRP A 190 -0.97 -13.24 10.59
C TRP A 190 -0.33 -14.41 9.83
N LYS A 191 -0.29 -15.60 10.44
CA LYS A 191 0.33 -16.79 9.86
C LYS A 191 -0.55 -17.38 8.76
#